data_AF-A0A069CXS8-F1
#
_entry.id   AF-A0A069CXS8-F1
#
_cell.length_a   1.000
_cell.length_b   1.000
_cell.length_c   1.000
_cell.angle_alpha   90.00
_cell.angle_beta   90.00
_cell.angle_gamma   90.00
#
_symmetry.space_group_name_H-M   'P 1'
#
loop_
_entity.id
_entity.type
_entity.pdbx_description
1 polymer ?
#
loop_
_entity_poly.entity_id
_entity_poly.type
_entity_poly.pdbx_seq_one_letter_code
_entity_poly.pdbx_strand_id
1 'polypeptide(L)'
;MKNLILFICIVFTSIGVKSQEKVVENPSFSVASHNNVIIEKVEITPQSTKLHMMMMHSPRHWMRISSETYIRVGDSKFIVLSSEGIELDKEVFSDQTNKTYFVLTFPSIDPKTERLDFIESDCEDCFKIWGVELQSKNLTDRQDVPAHIRKQAKVKDDGKSLEIPAFKSGKALLKGKFLAFRTDMNRGIDVYVNNPVIGTQEEYNTKIKDDGTFELEIPLVTTFQSVLFRTQFFNDYMLLSPGKETSIYVDMQQMSSQKTVNSAIKRPDEQFIFFEGANAEINNQMLLPEVTKCMEGVFTQNKLTNEVAGMTALQYKAYILGELDKGISSLASLGLSQKVQQFAGIRLRGMACYYLLSADYYLENAYRTANKLNWDAPLTGYKAPIINKEYYSLVKEMGVNNALSLYDNMYYNNINSCKYAVHHSKPVTLSDPPAEAYQKLIDSGQLTAEELVIAQFLKKNCMENWSKELVASRKLYEANVVQLLIDSLSLTKEDSVAAQKAMGLCLSPESKIKDVIEERVNFQAAFAISKRYTNDYLDKLVSQVIFNQGLAQNDTLPQSAVANLQPFYNKYKDQLELFKMMQALNERIKLFVADLVGSSEVYCLT
;
A
#
# COMPACT_ATOMS: atom_id res chain seq x y z
N MET A 1 -88.63 37.65 33.03
CA MET A 1 -88.45 37.87 31.58
C MET A 1 -86.95 38.10 31.37
N LYS A 2 -86.18 37.13 30.84
CA LYS A 2 -85.89 36.92 29.39
C LYS A 2 -85.32 38.21 28.78
N ASN A 3 -84.12 38.32 28.21
CA ASN A 3 -83.07 37.45 27.66
C ASN A 3 -81.73 38.25 27.81
N LEU A 4 -80.52 37.69 27.82
CA LEU A 4 -79.73 37.35 26.62
C LEU A 4 -78.39 36.73 27.11
N ILE A 5 -78.18 35.40 27.02
CA ILE A 5 -77.33 34.70 26.02
C ILE A 5 -75.87 35.21 26.07
N LEU A 6 -74.96 34.54 26.79
CA LEU A 6 -74.11 33.43 26.30
C LEU A 6 -73.25 33.82 25.06
N PHE A 7 -72.06 34.40 25.28
CA PHE A 7 -70.89 34.54 24.38
C PHE A 7 -69.85 35.30 25.24
N ILE A 8 -68.67 34.84 25.65
CA ILE A 8 -67.68 33.95 25.08
C ILE A 8 -66.99 33.22 26.24
N CYS A 9 -66.96 31.89 26.15
CA CYS A 9 -66.10 31.03 26.93
C CYS A 9 -64.65 31.12 26.43
N ILE A 10 -63.73 30.68 27.29
CA ILE A 10 -62.33 30.33 27.01
C ILE A 10 -61.34 31.51 27.09
N VAL A 11 -61.05 31.95 28.31
CA VAL A 11 -59.68 32.39 28.62
C VAL A 11 -58.87 31.11 28.73
N PHE A 12 -58.18 30.77 27.64
CA PHE A 12 -57.09 29.79 27.60
C PHE A 12 -56.09 30.16 28.70
N THR A 13 -56.19 29.53 29.86
CA THR A 13 -55.02 29.29 30.71
C THR A 13 -54.26 28.13 30.08
N SER A 14 -53.70 28.37 28.90
CA SER A 14 -52.52 27.66 28.45
C SER A 14 -51.40 28.06 29.41
N ILE A 15 -51.32 27.34 30.54
CA ILE A 15 -50.03 27.11 31.20
C ILE A 15 -49.19 26.50 30.08
N GLY A 16 -48.44 27.35 29.39
CA GLY A 16 -47.37 26.91 28.53
C GLY A 16 -46.41 26.16 29.44
N VAL A 17 -46.59 24.85 29.53
CA VAL A 17 -45.46 23.95 29.76
C VAL A 17 -44.50 24.37 28.65
N LYS A 18 -43.48 25.15 29.00
CA LYS A 18 -42.35 25.35 28.11
C LYS A 18 -41.80 23.95 27.90
N SER A 19 -42.25 23.34 26.81
CA SER A 19 -41.59 22.23 26.16
C SER A 19 -40.10 22.48 26.30
N GLN A 20 -39.38 21.61 27.02
CA GLN A 20 -37.94 21.73 27.17
C GLN A 20 -37.30 21.40 25.82
N GLU A 21 -37.37 22.37 24.91
CA GLU A 21 -36.61 22.37 23.68
C GLU A 21 -35.14 22.53 24.06
N LYS A 22 -34.33 21.58 23.62
CA LYS A 22 -32.90 21.59 23.86
C LYS A 22 -32.18 21.60 22.52
N VAL A 23 -31.28 22.56 22.37
CA VAL A 23 -30.46 22.72 21.16
C VAL A 23 -29.00 22.63 21.57
N VAL A 24 -28.24 21.79 20.88
CA VAL A 24 -26.80 21.60 21.09
C VAL A 24 -26.10 21.85 19.77
N GLU A 25 -25.39 22.96 19.69
CA GLU A 25 -24.60 23.34 18.51
C GLU A 25 -23.21 22.70 18.58
N ASN A 26 -22.79 22.10 17.47
CA ASN A 26 -21.50 21.44 17.29
C ASN A 26 -21.13 20.55 18.50
N PRO A 27 -21.92 19.51 18.81
CA PRO A 27 -21.63 18.64 19.93
C PRO A 27 -20.26 17.97 19.75
N SER A 28 -19.48 17.91 20.83
CA SER A 28 -18.30 17.05 20.89
C SER A 28 -18.72 15.57 20.82
N PHE A 29 -17.81 14.69 20.44
CA PHE A 29 -18.07 13.25 20.36
C PHE A 29 -16.86 12.44 20.83
N SER A 30 -17.08 11.20 21.25
CA SER A 30 -16.04 10.31 21.79
C SER A 30 -15.12 9.79 20.68
N VAL A 31 -15.67 9.04 19.72
CA VAL A 31 -14.92 8.45 18.59
C VAL A 31 -15.80 8.53 17.35
N ALA A 32 -15.20 8.67 16.17
CA ALA A 32 -15.91 8.53 14.91
C ALA A 32 -15.18 7.57 13.97
N SER A 33 -15.94 6.76 13.24
CA SER A 33 -15.43 5.86 12.19
C SER A 33 -14.89 6.63 10.97
N HIS A 34 -15.49 7.80 10.69
CA HIS A 34 -15.18 8.62 9.54
C HIS A 34 -15.09 10.09 9.96
N ASN A 35 -14.18 10.83 9.34
CA ASN A 35 -13.87 12.20 9.75
C ASN A 35 -14.66 13.26 8.98
N ASN A 36 -15.43 12.85 7.98
CA ASN A 36 -16.11 13.71 7.02
C ASN A 36 -17.64 13.72 7.19
N VAL A 37 -18.20 13.05 8.20
CA VAL A 37 -19.61 13.12 8.59
C VAL A 37 -19.71 13.90 9.90
N ILE A 38 -20.48 14.98 9.90
CA ILE A 38 -20.53 15.97 10.99
C ILE A 38 -21.95 16.14 11.47
N ILE A 39 -22.13 16.14 12.79
CA ILE A 39 -23.35 16.63 13.45
C ILE A 39 -23.10 18.11 13.76
N GLU A 40 -23.73 19.01 13.01
CA GLU A 40 -23.60 20.45 13.23
C GLU A 40 -24.52 20.91 14.37
N LYS A 41 -25.68 20.26 14.54
CA LYS A 41 -26.65 20.63 15.58
C LYS A 41 -27.55 19.46 15.96
N VAL A 42 -27.90 19.36 17.23
CA VAL A 42 -28.93 18.45 17.77
C VAL A 42 -30.07 19.27 18.35
N GLU A 43 -31.30 19.02 17.89
CA GLU A 43 -32.52 19.58 18.47
C GLU A 43 -33.34 18.46 19.12
N ILE A 44 -33.71 18.62 20.37
CA ILE A 44 -34.57 17.68 21.11
C ILE A 44 -35.82 18.44 21.51
N THR A 45 -36.97 17.97 21.02
CA THR A 45 -38.30 18.46 21.37
C THR A 45 -39.14 17.29 21.88
N PRO A 46 -40.29 17.53 22.54
CA PRO A 46 -41.20 16.46 22.95
C PRO A 46 -41.73 15.60 21.78
N GLN A 47 -41.65 16.10 20.54
CA GLN A 47 -42.16 15.41 19.35
C GLN A 47 -41.06 14.65 18.61
N SER A 48 -39.82 15.12 18.63
CA SER A 48 -38.75 14.54 17.82
C SER A 48 -37.36 14.91 18.32
N THR A 49 -36.38 14.13 17.89
CA THR A 49 -34.96 14.49 17.91
C THR A 49 -34.51 14.74 16.48
N LYS A 50 -33.90 15.90 16.19
CA LYS A 50 -33.35 16.21 14.87
C LYS A 50 -31.83 16.33 14.94
N LEU A 51 -31.15 15.65 14.02
CA LEU A 51 -29.71 15.83 13.78
C LEU A 51 -29.53 16.61 12.48
N HIS A 52 -28.95 17.81 12.56
CA HIS A 52 -28.51 18.57 11.40
C HIS A 52 -27.10 18.11 11.05
N MET A 53 -26.97 17.56 9.85
CA MET A 53 -25.80 16.85 9.40
C MET A 53 -25.14 17.59 8.24
N MET A 54 -23.83 17.50 8.18
CA MET A 54 -23.05 17.86 7.01
C MET A 54 -22.08 16.72 6.68
N MET A 55 -22.01 16.35 5.41
CA MET A 55 -20.99 15.44 4.90
C MET A 55 -20.10 16.14 3.88
N MET A 56 -18.79 15.97 4.01
CA MET A 56 -17.80 16.45 3.04
C MET A 56 -17.38 15.30 2.11
N HIS A 57 -17.54 15.50 0.81
CA HIS A 57 -17.26 14.51 -0.22
C HIS A 57 -15.83 14.65 -0.75
N SER A 58 -15.23 13.51 -1.06
CA SER A 58 -14.13 13.49 -2.02
C SER A 58 -14.69 13.67 -3.44
N PRO A 59 -13.96 14.32 -4.38
CA PRO A 59 -14.42 14.49 -5.74
C PRO A 59 -14.85 13.17 -6.38
N ARG A 60 -16.02 13.14 -7.03
CA ARG A 60 -16.61 11.97 -7.70
C ARG A 60 -17.05 10.83 -6.77
N HIS A 61 -17.34 11.09 -5.50
CA HIS A 61 -17.90 10.09 -4.57
C HIS A 61 -19.35 10.41 -4.20
N TRP A 62 -20.16 9.37 -4.04
CA TRP A 62 -21.53 9.45 -3.56
C TRP A 62 -21.60 9.11 -2.06
N MET A 63 -22.71 9.49 -1.43
CA MET A 63 -23.10 9.03 -0.09
C MET A 63 -24.47 8.38 -0.13
N ARG A 64 -24.76 7.49 0.81
CA ARG A 64 -26.10 6.93 1.04
C ARG A 64 -26.31 6.86 2.55
N ILE A 65 -27.51 7.22 3.01
CA ILE A 65 -27.94 7.04 4.39
C ILE A 65 -29.08 6.03 4.37
N SER A 66 -28.88 4.90 5.03
CA SER A 66 -29.84 3.80 5.14
C SER A 66 -31.07 4.21 5.93
N SER A 67 -32.24 3.69 5.57
CA SER A 67 -33.44 3.78 6.41
C SER A 67 -33.32 2.99 7.73
N GLU A 68 -32.29 2.16 7.87
CA GLU A 68 -31.93 1.50 9.14
C GLU A 68 -31.16 2.41 10.11
N THR A 69 -30.83 3.64 9.70
CA THR A 69 -30.11 4.61 10.54
C THR A 69 -30.82 4.82 11.87
N TYR A 70 -30.08 4.86 12.97
CA TYR A 70 -30.63 5.08 14.30
C TYR A 70 -29.72 5.91 15.20
N ILE A 71 -30.34 6.56 16.19
CA ILE A 71 -29.62 7.04 17.38
C ILE A 71 -29.75 6.01 18.50
N ARG A 72 -28.67 5.81 19.26
CA ARG A 72 -28.66 4.92 20.42
C ARG A 72 -28.42 5.70 21.70
N VAL A 73 -29.25 5.46 22.70
CA VAL A 73 -29.14 6.04 24.04
C VAL A 73 -29.15 4.89 25.05
N GLY A 74 -28.01 4.63 25.69
CA GLY A 74 -27.81 3.39 26.44
C GLY A 74 -28.05 2.18 25.54
N ASP A 75 -28.93 1.27 25.96
CA ASP A 75 -29.30 0.07 25.19
C ASP A 75 -30.49 0.31 24.23
N SER A 76 -31.10 1.50 24.24
CA SER A 76 -32.27 1.82 23.42
C SER A 76 -31.87 2.33 22.03
N LYS A 77 -32.44 1.73 20.97
CA LYS A 77 -32.30 2.17 19.58
C LYS A 77 -33.53 2.96 19.13
N PHE A 78 -33.33 4.10 18.49
CA PHE A 78 -34.38 4.94 17.90
C PHE A 78 -34.12 5.12 16.41
N ILE A 79 -34.88 4.40 15.57
CA ILE A 79 -34.72 4.40 14.11
C ILE A 79 -35.14 5.75 13.52
N VAL A 80 -34.48 6.17 12.44
CA VAL A 80 -34.81 7.37 11.66
C VAL A 80 -36.25 7.29 11.14
N LEU A 81 -36.99 8.39 11.26
CA LEU A 81 -38.37 8.53 10.79
C LEU A 81 -38.43 9.17 9.41
N SER A 82 -37.57 10.16 9.16
CA SER A 82 -37.53 10.90 7.90
C SER A 82 -36.20 11.64 7.74
N SER A 83 -35.93 12.06 6.50
CA SER A 83 -34.82 12.93 6.15
C SER A 83 -35.31 14.19 5.41
N GLU A 84 -34.60 15.30 5.59
CA GLU A 84 -34.73 16.52 4.79
C GLU A 84 -33.41 16.78 4.06
N GLY A 85 -33.45 17.20 2.79
CA GLY A 85 -32.25 17.47 1.97
C GLY A 85 -31.68 16.25 1.23
N ILE A 86 -31.98 15.03 1.68
CA ILE A 86 -31.66 13.77 0.99
C ILE A 86 -32.85 12.80 1.05
N GLU A 87 -32.85 11.80 0.17
CA GLU A 87 -33.75 10.65 0.26
C GLU A 87 -32.99 9.47 0.86
N LEU A 88 -33.56 8.82 1.88
CA LEU A 88 -32.99 7.61 2.47
C LEU A 88 -32.88 6.51 1.41
N ASP A 89 -31.89 5.64 1.58
CA ASP A 89 -31.57 4.52 0.69
C ASP A 89 -31.18 4.87 -0.75
N LYS A 90 -30.98 6.14 -1.07
CA LYS A 90 -30.50 6.58 -2.39
C LYS A 90 -29.12 7.18 -2.33
N GLU A 91 -28.38 6.97 -3.42
CA GLU A 91 -27.09 7.60 -3.65
C GLU A 91 -27.28 9.10 -3.90
N VAL A 92 -26.54 9.91 -3.15
CA VAL A 92 -26.47 11.35 -3.26
C VAL A 92 -25.06 11.73 -3.69
N PHE A 93 -24.96 12.33 -4.87
CA PHE A 93 -23.70 12.83 -5.41
C PHE A 93 -23.46 14.25 -4.92
N SER A 94 -22.19 14.57 -4.67
CA SER A 94 -21.79 15.88 -4.16
C SER A 94 -22.14 17.02 -5.12
N ASP A 95 -22.51 18.18 -4.57
CA ASP A 95 -22.64 19.42 -5.33
C ASP A 95 -21.25 20.04 -5.67
N GLN A 96 -21.22 21.24 -6.26
CA GLN A 96 -19.96 21.94 -6.60
C GLN A 96 -19.11 22.30 -5.37
N THR A 97 -19.71 22.34 -4.17
CA THR A 97 -19.01 22.66 -2.92
C THR A 97 -18.37 21.44 -2.27
N ASN A 98 -18.58 20.25 -2.83
CA ASN A 98 -18.22 18.95 -2.25
C ASN A 98 -18.83 18.75 -0.86
N LYS A 99 -19.99 19.36 -0.56
CA LYS A 99 -20.68 19.23 0.72
C LYS A 99 -22.14 18.89 0.50
N THR A 100 -22.70 18.09 1.39
CA THR A 100 -24.12 17.77 1.43
C THR A 100 -24.65 18.06 2.82
N TYR A 101 -25.70 18.87 2.91
CA TYR A 101 -26.40 19.21 4.15
C TYR A 101 -27.74 18.50 4.19
N PHE A 102 -28.05 17.89 5.33
CA PHE A 102 -29.29 17.15 5.50
C PHE A 102 -29.71 17.12 6.96
N VAL A 103 -30.99 16.85 7.21
CA VAL A 103 -31.53 16.69 8.56
C VAL A 103 -32.12 15.30 8.68
N LEU A 104 -31.79 14.59 9.76
CA LEU A 104 -32.39 13.31 10.10
C LEU A 104 -33.31 13.50 11.31
N THR A 105 -34.56 13.08 11.17
CA THR A 105 -35.56 13.16 12.24
C THR A 105 -35.75 11.78 12.86
N PHE A 106 -35.66 11.71 14.18
CA PHE A 106 -35.82 10.51 15.01
C PHE A 106 -36.95 10.73 16.01
N PRO A 107 -37.44 9.66 16.68
CA PRO A 107 -38.29 9.81 17.86
C PRO A 107 -37.66 10.73 18.92
N SER A 108 -38.50 11.37 19.70
CA SER A 108 -38.05 12.19 20.83
C SER A 108 -37.29 11.34 21.85
N ILE A 109 -36.17 11.88 22.36
CA ILE A 109 -35.43 11.33 23.49
C ILE A 109 -35.58 12.26 24.70
N ASP A 110 -35.26 11.79 25.91
CA ASP A 110 -35.29 12.64 27.11
C ASP A 110 -34.33 13.84 26.93
N PRO A 111 -34.77 15.11 27.08
CA PRO A 111 -33.89 16.28 27.05
C PRO A 111 -32.73 16.22 28.07
N LYS A 112 -32.86 15.40 29.11
CA LYS A 112 -31.81 15.12 30.10
C LYS A 112 -30.76 14.11 29.63
N THR A 113 -30.98 13.44 28.49
CA THR A 113 -29.99 12.52 27.89
C THR A 113 -28.62 13.20 27.83
N GLU A 114 -27.62 12.51 28.38
CA GLU A 114 -26.24 13.01 28.45
C GLU A 114 -25.52 12.85 27.13
N ARG A 115 -25.63 11.66 26.52
CA ARG A 115 -25.00 11.32 25.26
C ARG A 115 -25.86 10.41 24.40
N LEU A 116 -25.62 10.43 23.10
CA LEU A 116 -26.14 9.47 22.14
C LEU A 116 -25.02 8.96 21.22
N ASP A 117 -25.24 7.81 20.58
CA ASP A 117 -24.47 7.40 19.41
C ASP A 117 -25.33 7.62 18.16
N PHE A 118 -24.70 7.97 17.05
CA PHE A 118 -25.29 7.97 15.71
C PHE A 118 -24.72 6.77 14.94
N ILE A 119 -25.60 5.90 14.43
CA ILE A 119 -25.25 4.68 13.70
C ILE A 119 -26.08 4.64 12.41
N GLU A 120 -25.42 4.66 11.26
CA GLU A 120 -26.11 4.64 9.95
C GLU A 120 -26.68 3.25 9.60
N SER A 121 -25.98 2.18 9.96
CA SER A 121 -26.51 0.81 10.03
C SER A 121 -25.54 -0.07 10.84
N ASP A 122 -25.99 -1.27 11.21
CA ASP A 122 -25.19 -2.29 11.90
C ASP A 122 -24.12 -2.92 10.98
N CYS A 123 -24.10 -2.58 9.68
CA CYS A 123 -23.04 -3.01 8.76
C CYS A 123 -21.68 -2.49 9.20
N GLU A 124 -20.61 -3.24 8.89
CA GLU A 124 -19.30 -2.90 9.43
C GLU A 124 -18.76 -1.56 8.90
N ASP A 125 -18.89 -1.27 7.60
CA ASP A 125 -18.37 -0.03 6.94
C ASP A 125 -19.28 1.18 7.07
N CYS A 126 -20.45 1.00 7.69
CA CYS A 126 -21.46 2.05 7.84
C CYS A 126 -21.00 3.15 8.80
N PHE A 127 -21.43 4.40 8.54
CA PHE A 127 -21.02 5.56 9.33
C PHE A 127 -21.46 5.44 10.80
N LYS A 128 -20.53 5.73 11.70
CA LYS A 128 -20.72 5.68 13.15
C LYS A 128 -20.03 6.84 13.84
N ILE A 129 -20.75 7.53 14.72
CA ILE A 129 -20.24 8.57 15.63
C ILE A 129 -20.70 8.19 17.04
N TRP A 130 -19.75 7.89 17.91
CA TRP A 130 -20.00 7.41 19.26
C TRP A 130 -19.87 8.52 20.30
N GLY A 131 -20.77 8.55 21.28
CA GLY A 131 -20.71 9.41 22.46
C GLY A 131 -20.83 10.90 22.14
N VAL A 132 -21.81 11.28 21.31
CA VAL A 132 -22.17 12.67 21.04
C VAL A 132 -22.66 13.33 22.32
N GLU A 133 -21.95 14.35 22.79
CA GLU A 133 -22.23 15.08 24.04
C GLU A 133 -23.43 16.02 23.87
N LEU A 134 -24.41 15.90 24.76
CA LEU A 134 -25.61 16.73 24.73
C LEU A 134 -25.69 17.69 25.92
N GLN A 135 -24.97 17.46 27.01
CA GLN A 135 -25.04 18.31 28.22
C GLN A 135 -23.80 19.18 28.42
N SER A 136 -22.70 18.86 27.73
CA SER A 136 -21.42 19.53 27.85
C SER A 136 -20.87 19.84 26.47
N LYS A 137 -20.13 20.95 26.34
CA LYS A 137 -19.34 21.21 25.12
C LYS A 137 -18.10 20.34 25.04
N ASN A 138 -17.60 19.86 26.18
CA ASN A 138 -16.40 19.03 26.27
C ASN A 138 -16.78 17.56 26.52
N LEU A 139 -15.94 16.63 26.06
CA LEU A 139 -16.07 15.20 26.41
C LEU A 139 -16.02 15.02 27.92
N THR A 140 -17.05 14.37 28.46
CA THR A 140 -17.16 14.03 29.88
C THR A 140 -16.72 12.59 30.18
N ASP A 141 -16.55 11.73 29.16
CA ASP A 141 -16.01 10.36 29.24
C ASP A 141 -14.53 10.27 28.80
N ARG A 142 -13.77 11.34 28.99
CA ARG A 142 -12.39 11.41 28.55
C ARG A 142 -11.55 10.30 29.20
N GLN A 143 -10.93 9.45 28.38
CA GLN A 143 -9.95 8.45 28.82
C GLN A 143 -8.55 8.89 28.41
N ASP A 144 -7.78 9.38 29.37
CA ASP A 144 -6.41 9.82 29.11
C ASP A 144 -5.41 8.67 29.12
N VAL A 145 -4.44 8.74 28.21
CA VAL A 145 -3.25 7.87 28.26
C VAL A 145 -2.57 8.02 29.63
N PRO A 146 -2.25 6.91 30.32
CA PRO A 146 -1.68 6.97 31.67
C PRO A 146 -0.44 7.87 31.73
N ALA A 147 -0.34 8.68 32.80
CA ALA A 147 0.72 9.68 32.93
C ALA A 147 2.13 9.09 32.85
N HIS A 148 2.33 7.85 33.33
CA HIS A 148 3.62 7.17 33.23
C HIS A 148 3.99 6.81 31.78
N ILE A 149 3.02 6.43 30.93
CA ILE A 149 3.24 6.18 29.50
C ILE A 149 3.60 7.48 28.79
N ARG A 150 2.85 8.57 29.03
CA ARG A 150 3.16 9.90 28.46
C ARG A 150 4.55 10.40 28.89
N LYS A 151 4.95 10.11 30.14
CA LYS A 151 6.28 10.47 30.64
C LYS A 151 7.38 9.64 29.97
N GLN A 152 7.15 8.33 29.80
CA GLN A 152 8.10 7.45 29.12
C GLN A 152 8.25 7.83 27.64
N ALA A 153 7.20 8.26 26.95
CA ALA A 153 7.28 8.69 25.56
C ALA A 153 8.26 9.86 25.31
N LYS A 154 8.55 10.66 26.36
CA LYS A 154 9.55 11.74 26.33
C LYS A 154 10.98 11.25 26.63
N VAL A 155 11.32 10.01 26.24
CA VAL A 155 12.64 9.40 26.50
C VAL A 155 13.76 10.38 26.14
N LYS A 156 14.74 10.52 27.03
CA LYS A 156 15.93 11.33 26.79
C LYS A 156 16.94 10.55 25.96
N ASP A 157 17.56 11.25 25.01
CA ASP A 157 18.67 10.73 24.22
C ASP A 157 19.73 10.09 25.12
N ASP A 158 20.06 8.83 24.86
CA ASP A 158 21.12 8.10 25.57
C ASP A 158 22.51 8.32 24.94
N GLY A 159 22.59 9.14 23.90
CA GLY A 159 23.81 9.49 23.19
C GLY A 159 24.39 8.34 22.37
N LYS A 160 23.63 7.26 22.17
CA LYS A 160 24.06 6.11 21.37
C LYS A 160 23.50 6.19 19.96
N SER A 161 24.27 5.68 19.01
CA SER A 161 23.77 5.46 17.65
C SER A 161 22.88 4.22 17.57
N LEU A 162 22.18 4.07 16.44
CA LEU A 162 21.48 2.84 16.10
C LEU A 162 22.45 1.65 16.08
N GLU A 163 21.98 0.53 16.59
CA GLU A 163 22.69 -0.74 16.44
C GLU A 163 22.67 -1.17 14.98
N ILE A 164 23.70 -1.90 14.54
CA ILE A 164 23.72 -2.44 13.18
C ILE A 164 22.74 -3.62 13.12
N PRO A 165 21.67 -3.54 12.31
CA PRO A 165 20.71 -4.63 12.20
C PRO A 165 21.32 -5.79 11.40
N ALA A 166 20.88 -6.99 11.70
CA ALA A 166 21.30 -8.21 11.01
C ALA A 166 20.11 -9.10 10.73
N PHE A 167 20.23 -10.01 9.76
CA PHE A 167 19.26 -11.06 9.56
C PHE A 167 19.25 -12.00 10.76
N LYS A 168 18.08 -12.14 11.37
CA LYS A 168 17.86 -13.02 12.51
C LYS A 168 16.38 -13.31 12.62
N SER A 169 16.01 -14.56 12.39
CA SER A 169 14.64 -15.00 12.62
C SER A 169 14.31 -15.01 14.10
N GLY A 170 13.10 -14.59 14.42
CA GLY A 170 12.52 -14.74 15.75
C GLY A 170 11.17 -14.03 15.83
N LYS A 171 10.52 -14.11 16.97
CA LYS A 171 9.20 -13.50 17.17
C LYS A 171 9.30 -12.29 18.08
N ALA A 172 8.63 -11.20 17.73
CA ALA A 172 8.37 -10.09 18.65
C ALA A 172 6.98 -10.26 19.28
N LEU A 173 6.84 -9.84 20.54
CA LEU A 173 5.55 -9.78 21.21
C LEU A 173 5.01 -8.36 21.13
N LEU A 174 3.93 -8.16 20.39
CA LEU A 174 3.20 -6.90 20.33
C LEU A 174 1.96 -6.98 21.20
N LYS A 175 1.85 -6.08 22.17
CA LYS A 175 0.64 -5.87 22.96
C LYS A 175 0.09 -4.48 22.69
N GLY A 176 -1.17 -4.25 23.01
CA GLY A 176 -1.65 -2.88 23.05
C GLY A 176 -3.00 -2.66 23.69
N LYS A 177 -3.34 -1.38 23.82
CA LYS A 177 -4.59 -0.87 24.41
C LYS A 177 -5.14 0.29 23.58
N PHE A 178 -6.35 0.13 23.06
CA PHE A 178 -7.15 1.22 22.54
C PHE A 178 -7.98 1.83 23.67
N LEU A 179 -7.74 3.10 23.98
CA LEU A 179 -8.51 3.86 24.97
C LEU A 179 -9.83 4.30 24.35
N ALA A 180 -10.91 4.32 25.14
CA ALA A 180 -12.28 4.56 24.67
C ALA A 180 -12.75 3.60 23.56
N PHE A 181 -12.16 2.41 23.47
CA PHE A 181 -12.62 1.33 22.60
C PHE A 181 -14.00 0.82 23.02
N ARG A 182 -14.82 0.45 22.03
CA ARG A 182 -16.11 -0.22 22.21
C ARG A 182 -16.15 -1.46 21.31
N THR A 183 -16.88 -2.49 21.72
CA THR A 183 -16.91 -3.79 21.02
C THR A 183 -17.41 -3.68 19.58
N ASP A 184 -18.33 -2.76 19.30
CA ASP A 184 -18.85 -2.44 17.96
C ASP A 184 -17.86 -1.66 17.07
N MET A 185 -16.66 -1.34 17.58
CA MET A 185 -15.52 -0.83 16.82
C MET A 185 -14.55 -1.94 16.36
N ASN A 186 -14.78 -3.20 16.73
CA ASN A 186 -13.80 -4.25 16.51
C ASN A 186 -13.81 -4.74 15.06
N ARG A 187 -12.76 -4.40 14.32
CA ARG A 187 -12.47 -4.96 12.99
C ARG A 187 -11.17 -5.77 12.93
N GLY A 188 -10.60 -6.07 14.10
CA GLY A 188 -9.27 -6.63 14.19
C GLY A 188 -8.16 -5.63 13.85
N ILE A 189 -6.96 -6.16 13.82
CA ILE A 189 -5.70 -5.49 13.54
C ILE A 189 -4.95 -6.34 12.55
N ASP A 190 -4.41 -5.72 11.52
CA ASP A 190 -3.51 -6.37 10.57
C ASP A 190 -2.10 -5.80 10.75
N VAL A 191 -1.11 -6.68 10.75
CA VAL A 191 0.30 -6.33 10.80
C VAL A 191 1.00 -6.93 9.59
N TYR A 192 1.58 -6.08 8.75
CA TYR A 192 2.31 -6.50 7.56
C TYR A 192 3.82 -6.44 7.80
N VAL A 193 4.48 -7.56 7.53
CA VAL A 193 5.92 -7.73 7.64
C VAL A 193 6.49 -7.88 6.24
N ASN A 194 7.28 -6.90 5.82
CA ASN A 194 8.00 -6.99 4.54
C ASN A 194 9.23 -7.87 4.73
N ASN A 195 9.32 -8.97 3.99
CA ASN A 195 10.41 -9.93 4.09
C ASN A 195 11.40 -9.74 2.93
N PRO A 196 12.52 -9.04 3.15
CA PRO A 196 13.51 -8.79 2.10
C PRO A 196 14.29 -10.04 1.67
N VAL A 197 14.23 -11.15 2.41
CA VAL A 197 14.96 -12.40 2.08
C VAL A 197 14.24 -13.19 0.99
N ILE A 198 12.92 -13.39 1.16
CA ILE A 198 12.11 -14.19 0.21
C ILE A 198 11.33 -13.33 -0.77
N GLY A 199 11.37 -12.01 -0.62
CA GLY A 199 10.71 -11.13 -1.58
C GLY A 199 9.18 -11.16 -1.47
N THR A 200 8.61 -11.33 -0.28
CA THR A 200 7.17 -11.28 -0.03
C THR A 200 6.79 -10.32 1.10
N GLN A 201 5.51 -9.93 1.15
CA GLN A 201 4.90 -9.30 2.31
C GLN A 201 4.02 -10.34 3.01
N GLU A 202 4.23 -10.51 4.31
CA GLU A 202 3.50 -11.45 5.16
C GLU A 202 2.49 -10.68 6.02
N GLU A 203 1.29 -11.23 6.21
CA GLU A 203 0.21 -10.62 6.98
C GLU A 203 -0.09 -11.44 8.23
N TYR A 204 -0.19 -10.76 9.38
CA TYR A 204 -0.56 -11.33 10.66
C TYR A 204 -1.71 -10.53 11.26
N ASN A 205 -2.77 -11.20 11.72
CA ASN A 205 -3.92 -10.51 12.27
C ASN A 205 -4.30 -10.98 13.68
N THR A 206 -4.99 -10.11 14.42
CA THR A 206 -5.55 -10.41 15.74
C THR A 206 -6.84 -9.61 15.98
N LYS A 207 -7.65 -10.07 16.93
CA LYS A 207 -8.86 -9.35 17.37
C LYS A 207 -8.56 -8.53 18.61
N ILE A 208 -9.27 -7.41 18.76
CA ILE A 208 -9.23 -6.59 19.97
C ILE A 208 -10.22 -7.20 20.98
N LYS A 209 -9.84 -7.33 22.25
CA LYS A 209 -10.73 -7.78 23.34
C LYS A 209 -11.72 -6.68 23.70
N ASP A 210 -12.79 -7.02 24.42
CA ASP A 210 -13.85 -6.06 24.80
C ASP A 210 -13.34 -4.87 25.60
N ASP A 211 -12.26 -5.05 26.35
CA ASP A 211 -11.63 -3.97 27.11
C ASP A 211 -10.71 -3.09 26.23
N GLY A 212 -10.55 -3.38 24.94
CA GLY A 212 -9.67 -2.65 24.03
C GLY A 212 -8.22 -3.16 24.01
N THR A 213 -7.90 -4.26 24.69
CA THR A 213 -6.55 -4.85 24.66
C THR A 213 -6.37 -5.86 23.54
N PHE A 214 -5.14 -6.06 23.09
CA PHE A 214 -4.79 -7.14 22.15
C PHE A 214 -3.37 -7.64 22.41
N GLU A 215 -3.08 -8.82 21.85
CA GLU A 215 -1.75 -9.43 21.87
C GLU A 215 -1.54 -10.19 20.56
N LEU A 216 -0.33 -10.12 20.01
CA LEU A 216 0.06 -10.77 18.78
C LEU A 216 1.56 -11.08 18.79
N GLU A 217 1.92 -12.34 18.50
CA GLU A 217 3.30 -12.70 18.19
C GLU A 217 3.57 -12.48 16.70
N ILE A 218 4.60 -11.71 16.37
CA ILE A 218 4.92 -11.34 15.00
C ILE A 218 6.28 -11.95 14.63
N PRO A 219 6.34 -12.90 13.69
CA PRO A 219 7.58 -13.37 13.11
C PRO A 219 8.33 -12.25 12.38
N LEU A 220 9.60 -12.10 12.70
CA LEU A 220 10.52 -11.14 12.11
C LEU A 220 11.73 -11.88 11.53
N VAL A 221 12.38 -11.27 10.54
CA VAL A 221 13.57 -11.83 9.87
C VAL A 221 14.84 -11.02 10.11
N THR A 222 14.76 -9.92 10.86
CA THR A 222 15.89 -9.08 11.24
C THR A 222 15.89 -8.78 12.74
N THR A 223 17.04 -8.39 13.29
CA THR A 223 17.17 -7.98 14.71
C THR A 223 16.36 -6.71 15.04
N PHE A 224 16.04 -5.91 14.03
CA PHE A 224 15.15 -4.75 14.08
C PHE A 224 14.36 -4.68 12.78
N GLN A 225 13.04 -4.64 12.86
CA GLN A 225 12.20 -4.62 11.66
C GLN A 225 11.05 -3.63 11.80
N SER A 226 10.92 -2.74 10.82
CA SER A 226 9.76 -1.86 10.69
C SER A 226 8.60 -2.64 10.08
N VAL A 227 7.47 -2.71 10.80
CA VAL A 227 6.24 -3.38 10.36
C VAL A 227 5.13 -2.35 10.16
N LEU A 228 4.22 -2.60 9.22
CA LEU A 228 3.02 -1.78 9.04
C LEU A 228 1.93 -2.30 9.96
N PHE A 229 1.48 -1.46 10.89
CA PHE A 229 0.35 -1.71 11.77
C PHE A 229 -0.88 -1.01 11.21
N ARG A 230 -1.90 -1.81 10.89
CA ARG A 230 -3.11 -1.37 10.20
C ARG A 230 -4.34 -1.65 11.05
N THR A 231 -5.18 -0.64 11.12
CA THR A 231 -6.51 -0.69 11.73
C THR A 231 -7.49 -0.01 10.77
N GLN A 232 -8.79 -0.11 11.05
CA GLN A 232 -9.78 0.68 10.32
C GLN A 232 -9.65 2.20 10.52
N PHE A 233 -8.93 2.65 11.55
CA PHE A 233 -8.87 4.06 11.96
C PHE A 233 -7.59 4.77 11.50
N PHE A 234 -6.49 4.05 11.41
CA PHE A 234 -5.18 4.55 10.99
C PHE A 234 -4.26 3.40 10.59
N ASN A 235 -3.19 3.76 9.85
CA ASN A 235 -2.10 2.88 9.47
C ASN A 235 -0.79 3.60 9.78
N ASP A 236 0.10 2.93 10.51
CA ASP A 236 1.40 3.50 10.88
C ASP A 236 2.48 2.42 10.90
N TYR A 237 3.74 2.86 10.83
CA TYR A 237 4.88 1.95 10.92
C TYR A 237 5.46 1.96 12.34
N MET A 238 5.83 0.79 12.85
CA MET A 238 6.52 0.65 14.13
C MET A 238 7.72 -0.29 14.02
N LEU A 239 8.75 -0.01 14.80
CA LEU A 239 9.96 -0.80 14.89
C LEU A 239 9.85 -1.86 15.99
N LEU A 240 10.02 -3.13 15.62
CA LEU A 240 9.97 -4.27 16.53
C LEU A 240 11.31 -5.02 16.54
N SER A 241 11.54 -5.82 17.60
CA SER A 241 12.76 -6.62 17.75
C SER A 241 12.44 -8.05 18.22
N PRO A 242 13.07 -9.09 17.67
CA PRO A 242 12.86 -10.47 18.09
C PRO A 242 13.18 -10.71 19.58
N GLY A 243 12.35 -11.51 20.25
CA GLY A 243 12.48 -11.85 21.66
C GLY A 243 12.21 -10.68 22.61
N LYS A 244 11.63 -9.59 22.11
CA LYS A 244 11.29 -8.40 22.90
C LYS A 244 9.78 -8.13 22.87
N GLU A 245 9.34 -7.44 23.91
CA GLU A 245 7.98 -6.93 24.04
C GLU A 245 7.94 -5.45 23.70
N THR A 246 6.94 -5.06 22.90
CA THR A 246 6.58 -3.67 22.63
C THR A 246 5.09 -3.53 22.89
N SER A 247 4.69 -2.52 23.65
CA SER A 247 3.27 -2.22 23.89
C SER A 247 2.88 -0.89 23.22
N ILE A 248 1.71 -0.85 22.58
CA ILE A 248 1.13 0.35 21.96
C ILE A 248 -0.12 0.81 22.73
N TYR A 249 -0.23 2.11 22.97
CA TYR A 249 -1.41 2.77 23.54
C TYR A 249 -1.97 3.76 22.53
N VAL A 250 -3.25 3.62 22.19
CA VAL A 250 -3.92 4.47 21.20
C VAL A 250 -5.01 5.29 21.89
N ASP A 251 -4.86 6.60 21.83
CA ASP A 251 -5.83 7.58 22.29
C ASP A 251 -6.86 7.87 21.19
N MET A 252 -7.91 7.05 21.13
CA MET A 252 -8.92 7.10 20.06
C MET A 252 -9.68 8.44 20.04
N GLN A 253 -9.94 9.03 21.20
CA GLN A 253 -10.67 10.29 21.29
C GLN A 253 -9.80 11.47 20.80
N GLN A 254 -8.51 11.51 21.16
CA GLN A 254 -7.59 12.51 20.61
C GLN A 254 -7.48 12.34 19.09
N MET A 255 -7.26 11.12 18.61
CA MET A 255 -7.21 10.80 17.17
C MET A 255 -8.45 11.30 16.41
N SER A 256 -9.66 10.92 16.85
CA SER A 256 -10.88 11.33 16.17
C SER A 256 -11.10 12.84 16.22
N SER A 257 -10.82 13.48 17.37
CA SER A 257 -11.03 14.91 17.55
C SER A 257 -10.06 15.80 16.75
N GLN A 258 -8.85 15.32 16.43
CA GLN A 258 -7.92 16.06 15.56
C GLN A 258 -8.11 15.72 14.08
N LYS A 259 -8.72 14.57 13.74
CA LYS A 259 -8.98 14.20 12.35
C LYS A 259 -10.29 14.77 11.79
N THR A 260 -11.26 15.11 12.64
CA THR A 260 -12.54 15.68 12.20
C THR A 260 -12.37 16.93 11.32
N VAL A 261 -13.23 17.07 10.32
CA VAL A 261 -13.27 18.26 9.45
C VAL A 261 -14.15 19.38 10.03
N ASN A 262 -14.80 19.16 11.17
CA ASN A 262 -15.54 20.20 11.88
C ASN A 262 -14.59 21.09 12.68
N SER A 263 -14.26 22.26 12.14
CA SER A 263 -13.35 23.22 12.77
C SER A 263 -13.85 23.77 14.11
N ALA A 264 -15.16 23.70 14.40
CA ALA A 264 -15.72 24.19 15.66
C ALA A 264 -15.33 23.35 16.89
N ILE A 265 -15.02 22.07 16.67
CA ILE A 265 -14.66 21.11 17.73
C ILE A 265 -13.32 20.42 17.51
N LYS A 266 -12.64 20.73 16.41
CA LYS A 266 -11.34 20.16 16.06
C LYS A 266 -10.30 20.52 17.12
N ARG A 267 -9.61 19.51 17.66
CA ARG A 267 -8.48 19.70 18.58
C ARG A 267 -7.18 19.94 17.82
N PRO A 268 -6.18 20.59 18.46
CA PRO A 268 -4.83 20.67 17.91
C PRO A 268 -4.27 19.28 17.58
N ASP A 269 -3.40 19.24 16.56
CA ASP A 269 -2.68 18.03 16.22
C ASP A 269 -1.70 17.69 17.35
N GLU A 270 -1.96 16.60 18.06
CA GLU A 270 -1.12 16.08 19.13
C GLU A 270 -0.80 14.60 18.90
N GLN A 271 0.20 14.09 19.61
CA GLN A 271 0.50 12.67 19.61
C GLN A 271 -0.66 11.90 20.26
N PHE A 272 -1.19 10.90 19.55
CA PHE A 272 -2.26 10.02 20.03
C PHE A 272 -1.84 8.54 20.10
N ILE A 273 -0.66 8.19 19.61
CA ILE A 273 -0.09 6.84 19.70
C ILE A 273 1.17 6.90 20.56
N PHE A 274 1.24 6.02 21.55
CA PHE A 274 2.33 5.95 22.50
C PHE A 274 2.86 4.52 22.61
N PHE A 275 4.16 4.39 22.84
CA PHE A 275 4.84 3.10 22.99
C PHE A 275 5.57 2.98 24.32
N GLU A 276 5.63 1.76 24.84
CA GLU A 276 6.56 1.34 25.90
C GLU A 276 7.25 0.03 25.51
N GLY A 277 8.26 -0.36 26.29
CA GLY A 277 9.07 -1.55 26.02
C GLY A 277 10.14 -1.31 24.97
N ALA A 278 10.45 -2.32 24.17
CA ALA A 278 11.51 -2.24 23.18
C ALA A 278 11.18 -1.21 22.09
N ASN A 279 12.21 -0.45 21.68
CA ASN A 279 12.16 0.59 20.65
C ASN A 279 11.19 1.75 20.94
N ALA A 280 10.70 1.89 22.18
CA ALA A 280 9.73 2.93 22.55
C ALA A 280 10.22 4.35 22.25
N GLU A 281 11.51 4.66 22.46
CA GLU A 281 12.10 5.95 22.10
C GLU A 281 11.89 6.29 20.61
N ILE A 282 12.28 5.35 19.73
CA ILE A 282 12.18 5.51 18.28
C ILE A 282 10.72 5.63 17.86
N ASN A 283 9.89 4.69 18.30
CA ASN A 283 8.49 4.63 17.91
C ASN A 283 7.69 5.85 18.38
N ASN A 284 7.98 6.38 19.59
CA ASN A 284 7.30 7.58 20.09
C ASN A 284 7.74 8.85 19.34
N GLN A 285 9.05 9.08 19.16
CA GLN A 285 9.51 10.31 18.51
C GLN A 285 9.16 10.36 17.02
N MET A 286 9.11 9.20 16.34
CA MET A 286 8.68 9.12 14.95
C MET A 286 7.21 9.50 14.73
N LEU A 287 6.37 9.47 15.77
CA LEU A 287 4.96 9.84 15.71
C LEU A 287 4.67 11.21 16.36
N LEU A 288 5.71 12.02 16.62
CA LEU A 288 5.51 13.42 16.97
C LEU A 288 4.94 14.18 15.77
N PRO A 289 3.93 15.05 15.94
CA PRO A 289 3.28 15.76 14.84
C PRO A 289 4.26 16.50 13.90
N GLU A 290 5.29 17.13 14.46
CA GLU A 290 6.34 17.83 13.72
C GLU A 290 7.20 16.89 12.86
N VAL A 291 7.48 15.67 13.35
CA VAL A 291 8.23 14.65 12.61
C VAL A 291 7.36 14.09 11.49
N THR A 292 6.12 13.70 11.79
CA THR A 292 5.16 13.21 10.79
C THR A 292 4.98 14.24 9.68
N LYS A 293 4.71 15.50 10.02
CA LYS A 293 4.56 16.59 9.05
C LYS A 293 5.83 16.82 8.23
N CYS A 294 7.00 16.73 8.84
CA CYS A 294 8.26 16.84 8.12
C CYS A 294 8.42 15.72 7.09
N MET A 295 8.22 14.46 7.51
CA MET A 295 8.35 13.27 6.67
C MET A 295 7.35 13.27 5.49
N GLU A 296 6.07 13.56 5.76
CA GLU A 296 5.01 13.62 4.75
C GLU A 296 5.18 14.80 3.78
N GLY A 297 5.80 15.89 4.23
CA GLY A 297 6.03 17.09 3.43
C GLY A 297 7.16 16.97 2.40
N VAL A 298 7.99 15.93 2.46
CA VAL A 298 9.15 15.79 1.56
C VAL A 298 8.68 15.45 0.14
N PHE A 299 7.93 14.37 -0.04
CA PHE A 299 7.53 13.85 -1.35
C PHE A 299 6.01 13.89 -1.54
N THR A 300 5.43 15.10 -1.53
CA THR A 300 3.98 15.27 -1.67
C THR A 300 3.50 14.93 -3.09
N GLN A 301 2.22 14.56 -3.21
CA GLN A 301 1.61 14.26 -4.51
C GLN A 301 1.80 15.42 -5.50
N ASN A 302 1.62 16.67 -5.06
CA ASN A 302 1.79 17.85 -5.91
C ASN A 302 3.21 17.95 -6.50
N LYS A 303 4.24 17.71 -5.69
CA LYS A 303 5.64 17.69 -6.16
C LYS A 303 5.83 16.61 -7.21
N LEU A 304 5.32 15.41 -6.93
CA LEU A 304 5.49 14.23 -7.79
C LEU A 304 4.64 14.24 -9.08
N THR A 305 3.63 15.11 -9.19
CA THR A 305 2.81 15.22 -10.42
C THR A 305 2.99 16.51 -11.18
N ASN A 306 3.15 17.64 -10.49
CA ASN A 306 3.10 18.95 -11.15
C ASN A 306 4.51 19.53 -11.34
N GLU A 307 5.37 19.44 -10.33
CA GLU A 307 6.69 20.09 -10.36
C GLU A 307 7.70 19.33 -11.23
N VAL A 308 7.53 18.01 -11.39
CA VAL A 308 8.44 17.17 -12.18
C VAL A 308 8.03 17.03 -13.66
N ALA A 309 6.91 17.63 -14.07
CA ALA A 309 6.39 17.50 -15.42
C ALA A 309 7.39 18.03 -16.47
N GLY A 310 7.75 17.17 -17.43
CA GLY A 310 8.67 17.51 -18.52
C GLY A 310 10.16 17.46 -18.16
N MET A 311 10.52 17.04 -16.94
CA MET A 311 11.93 16.81 -16.58
C MET A 311 12.53 15.63 -17.35
N THR A 312 13.83 15.73 -17.65
CA THR A 312 14.65 14.57 -18.01
C THR A 312 14.91 13.68 -16.79
N ALA A 313 15.37 12.44 -17.01
CA ALA A 313 15.72 11.53 -15.91
C ALA A 313 16.73 12.15 -14.93
N LEU A 314 17.81 12.75 -15.42
CA LEU A 314 18.84 13.36 -14.57
C LEU A 314 18.33 14.59 -13.80
N GLN A 315 17.45 15.41 -14.42
CA GLN A 315 16.81 16.52 -13.73
C GLN A 315 15.88 16.03 -12.61
N TYR A 316 15.10 14.98 -12.87
CA TYR A 316 14.26 14.33 -11.86
C TYR A 316 15.09 13.75 -10.72
N LYS A 317 16.20 13.06 -11.01
CA LYS A 317 17.14 12.55 -9.99
C LYS A 317 17.64 13.68 -9.10
N ALA A 318 18.14 14.76 -9.70
CA ALA A 318 18.63 15.92 -8.95
C ALA A 318 17.53 16.57 -8.10
N TYR A 319 16.30 16.65 -8.61
CA TYR A 319 15.15 17.19 -7.87
C TYR A 319 14.83 16.33 -6.63
N ILE A 320 14.70 15.02 -6.78
CA ILE A 320 14.38 14.10 -5.66
C ILE A 320 15.49 14.12 -4.60
N LEU A 321 16.76 14.15 -5.01
CA LEU A 321 17.88 14.27 -4.08
C LEU A 321 17.89 15.63 -3.35
N GLY A 322 17.56 16.72 -4.05
CA GLY A 322 17.40 18.04 -3.44
C GLY A 322 16.27 18.09 -2.41
N GLU A 323 15.13 17.44 -2.68
CA GLU A 323 14.04 17.33 -1.71
C GLU A 323 14.43 16.45 -0.51
N LEU A 324 15.16 15.36 -0.74
CA LEU A 324 15.75 14.54 0.33
C LEU A 324 16.65 15.38 1.25
N ASP A 325 17.57 16.16 0.69
CA ASP A 325 18.50 16.99 1.47
C ASP A 325 17.76 18.05 2.31
N LYS A 326 16.71 18.67 1.73
CA LYS A 326 15.82 19.59 2.47
C LYS A 326 15.11 18.87 3.62
N GLY A 327 14.60 17.66 3.38
CA GLY A 327 13.95 16.84 4.39
C GLY A 327 14.89 16.47 5.54
N ILE A 328 16.11 16.00 5.22
CA ILE A 328 17.15 15.66 6.21
C ILE A 328 17.54 16.89 7.04
N SER A 329 17.71 18.05 6.38
CA SER A 329 18.01 19.31 7.07
C SER A 329 16.88 19.76 7.98
N SER A 330 15.62 19.57 7.55
CA SER A 330 14.44 19.88 8.36
C SER A 330 14.37 18.99 9.60
N LEU A 331 14.60 17.68 9.46
CA LEU A 331 14.64 16.75 10.59
C LEU A 331 15.70 17.14 11.63
N ALA A 332 16.89 17.54 11.18
CA ALA A 332 17.99 17.93 12.07
C ALA A 332 17.65 19.12 12.98
N SER A 333 16.66 19.93 12.60
CA SER A 333 16.19 21.08 13.39
C SER A 333 15.18 20.71 14.49
N LEU A 334 14.65 19.47 14.51
CA LEU A 334 13.57 19.05 15.39
C LEU A 334 14.03 18.60 16.80
N GLY A 335 15.35 18.58 17.05
CA GLY A 335 15.89 18.21 18.38
C GLY A 335 15.64 16.75 18.77
N LEU A 336 15.57 15.86 17.78
CA LEU A 336 15.36 14.42 17.97
C LEU A 336 16.60 13.78 18.60
N SER A 337 16.41 12.62 19.26
CA SER A 337 17.55 11.85 19.73
C SER A 337 18.42 11.34 18.59
N GLN A 338 19.70 11.04 18.86
CA GLN A 338 20.63 10.58 17.83
C GLN A 338 20.09 9.36 17.04
N LYS A 339 19.50 8.38 17.73
CA LYS A 339 18.92 7.20 17.08
C LYS A 339 17.74 7.53 16.19
N VAL A 340 16.86 8.41 16.65
CA VAL A 340 15.66 8.82 15.91
C VAL A 340 16.07 9.62 14.67
N GLN A 341 17.04 10.52 14.81
CA GLN A 341 17.59 11.27 13.68
C GLN A 341 18.17 10.33 12.61
N GLN A 342 18.93 9.32 13.02
CA GLN A 342 19.47 8.30 12.10
C GLN A 342 18.33 7.47 11.46
N PHE A 343 17.36 7.01 12.25
CA PHE A 343 16.24 6.20 11.78
C PHE A 343 15.36 6.96 10.78
N ALA A 344 14.96 8.20 11.11
CA ALA A 344 14.19 9.07 10.24
C ALA A 344 14.94 9.36 8.92
N GLY A 345 16.25 9.60 9.01
CA GLY A 345 17.10 9.79 7.83
C GLY A 345 17.19 8.54 6.93
N ILE A 346 17.30 7.35 7.52
CA ILE A 346 17.25 6.08 6.79
C ILE A 346 15.90 5.94 6.07
N ARG A 347 14.77 6.24 6.74
CA ARG A 347 13.44 6.18 6.12
C ARG A 347 13.25 7.19 4.99
N LEU A 348 13.68 8.45 5.16
CA LEU A 348 13.63 9.44 4.07
C LEU A 348 14.45 8.99 2.86
N ARG A 349 15.65 8.46 3.09
CA ARG A 349 16.51 7.92 2.03
C ARG A 349 15.84 6.73 1.34
N GLY A 350 15.23 5.83 2.11
CA GLY A 350 14.43 4.72 1.59
C GLY A 350 13.30 5.16 0.66
N MET A 351 12.51 6.15 1.09
CA MET A 351 11.45 6.74 0.27
C MET A 351 11.99 7.42 -0.99
N ALA A 352 13.05 8.21 -0.87
CA ALA A 352 13.69 8.84 -2.03
C ALA A 352 14.17 7.79 -3.03
N CYS A 353 14.75 6.68 -2.55
CA CYS A 353 15.21 5.59 -3.40
C CYS A 353 14.04 4.93 -4.14
N TYR A 354 12.90 4.73 -3.49
CA TYR A 354 11.68 4.21 -4.11
C TYR A 354 11.19 5.09 -5.27
N TYR A 355 11.12 6.41 -5.06
CA TYR A 355 10.72 7.37 -6.08
C TYR A 355 11.72 7.40 -7.26
N LEU A 356 13.03 7.37 -6.96
CA LEU A 356 14.08 7.30 -7.98
C LEU A 356 14.03 6.01 -8.81
N LEU A 357 13.76 4.86 -8.19
CA LEU A 357 13.65 3.58 -8.89
C LEU A 357 12.39 3.48 -9.77
N SER A 358 11.42 4.37 -9.58
CA SER A 358 10.13 4.40 -10.29
C SER A 358 9.97 5.66 -11.16
N ALA A 359 11.08 6.25 -11.61
CA ALA A 359 11.10 7.55 -12.28
C ALA A 359 10.27 7.61 -13.57
N ASP A 360 10.23 6.53 -14.33
CA ASP A 360 9.40 6.39 -15.53
C ASP A 360 7.92 6.59 -15.21
N TYR A 361 7.41 5.91 -14.18
CA TYR A 361 6.03 6.04 -13.71
C TYR A 361 5.71 7.46 -13.28
N TYR A 362 6.56 8.08 -12.46
CA TYR A 362 6.28 9.43 -11.94
C TYR A 362 6.36 10.51 -13.03
N LEU A 363 7.32 10.41 -13.95
CA LEU A 363 7.44 11.35 -15.06
C LEU A 363 6.30 11.20 -16.09
N GLU A 364 5.85 9.96 -16.36
CA GLU A 364 4.66 9.73 -17.18
C GLU A 364 3.40 10.25 -16.50
N ASN A 365 3.20 9.94 -15.21
CA ASN A 365 2.05 10.40 -14.45
C ASN A 365 1.97 11.94 -14.39
N ALA A 366 3.12 12.60 -14.24
CA ALA A 366 3.21 14.05 -14.28
C ALA A 366 2.81 14.61 -15.65
N TYR A 367 3.30 14.01 -16.74
CA TYR A 367 2.89 14.37 -18.10
C TYR A 367 1.38 14.16 -18.32
N ARG A 368 0.83 13.02 -17.90
CA ARG A 368 -0.61 12.72 -18.01
C ARG A 368 -1.44 13.75 -17.26
N THR A 369 -1.03 14.09 -16.04
CA THR A 369 -1.69 15.11 -15.20
C THR A 369 -1.68 16.47 -15.89
N ALA A 370 -0.53 16.92 -16.39
CA ALA A 370 -0.40 18.20 -17.10
C ALA A 370 -1.27 18.28 -18.36
N ASN A 371 -1.49 17.14 -19.02
CA ASN A 371 -2.29 17.04 -20.25
C ASN A 371 -3.73 16.55 -20.02
N LYS A 372 -4.16 16.39 -18.76
CA LYS A 372 -5.50 15.88 -18.38
C LYS A 372 -5.85 14.53 -19.03
N LEU A 373 -4.85 13.67 -19.20
CA LEU A 373 -5.00 12.34 -19.78
C LEU A 373 -5.32 11.33 -18.68
N ASN A 374 -6.27 10.42 -18.93
CA ASN A 374 -6.41 9.20 -18.13
C ASN A 374 -5.33 8.17 -18.54
N TRP A 375 -5.25 7.05 -17.84
CA TRP A 375 -4.24 6.02 -18.11
C TRP A 375 -4.46 5.28 -19.45
N ASP A 376 -5.69 5.24 -19.94
CA ASP A 376 -6.05 4.59 -21.21
C ASP A 376 -5.79 5.47 -22.45
N ALA A 377 -5.63 6.77 -22.26
CA ALA A 377 -5.41 7.71 -23.36
C ALA A 377 -4.00 7.55 -23.96
N PRO A 378 -3.86 7.71 -25.29
CA PRO A 378 -2.56 7.71 -25.96
C PRO A 378 -1.71 8.90 -25.50
N LEU A 379 -0.41 8.65 -25.32
CA LEU A 379 0.57 9.64 -24.88
C LEU A 379 1.12 10.46 -26.07
N THR A 380 0.24 11.20 -26.75
CA THR A 380 0.58 11.94 -27.98
C THR A 380 1.62 13.04 -27.71
N GLY A 381 2.84 12.86 -28.20
CA GLY A 381 3.93 13.83 -28.04
C GLY A 381 4.74 13.68 -26.75
N TYR A 382 4.46 12.66 -25.94
CA TYR A 382 5.31 12.31 -24.80
C TYR A 382 6.63 11.70 -25.28
N LYS A 383 7.73 12.16 -24.71
CA LYS A 383 9.05 11.55 -24.88
C LYS A 383 9.44 10.90 -23.56
N ALA A 384 9.48 9.57 -23.54
CA ALA A 384 9.89 8.84 -22.36
C ALA A 384 11.33 9.24 -21.95
N PRO A 385 11.58 9.42 -20.64
CA PRO A 385 12.92 9.75 -20.16
C PRO A 385 13.91 8.64 -20.49
N ILE A 386 15.11 9.01 -20.94
CA ILE A 386 16.20 8.05 -21.15
C ILE A 386 16.77 7.68 -19.78
N ILE A 387 16.46 6.48 -19.31
CA ILE A 387 17.01 5.90 -18.07
C ILE A 387 18.11 4.92 -18.47
N ASN A 388 19.36 5.24 -18.13
CA ASN A 388 20.56 4.51 -18.55
C ASN A 388 21.45 4.16 -17.34
N LYS A 389 22.64 3.58 -17.59
CA LYS A 389 23.58 3.20 -16.52
C LYS A 389 23.98 4.38 -15.63
N GLU A 390 24.14 5.58 -16.21
CA GLU A 390 24.49 6.80 -15.47
C GLU A 390 23.39 7.17 -14.46
N TYR A 391 22.12 7.05 -14.86
CA TYR A 391 21.01 7.27 -13.93
C TYR A 391 21.09 6.32 -12.73
N TYR A 392 21.31 5.02 -12.99
CA TYR A 392 21.35 3.98 -11.94
C TYR A 392 22.56 4.00 -11.01
N SER A 393 23.54 4.91 -11.20
CA SER A 393 24.54 5.19 -10.16
C SER A 393 23.91 5.55 -8.81
N LEU A 394 22.65 6.01 -8.83
CA LEU A 394 21.85 6.31 -7.65
C LEU A 394 21.79 5.15 -6.66
N VAL A 395 21.81 3.88 -7.10
CA VAL A 395 21.69 2.73 -6.19
C VAL A 395 22.86 2.70 -5.20
N LYS A 396 24.06 3.07 -5.66
CA LYS A 396 25.24 3.23 -4.82
C LYS A 396 25.15 4.48 -3.95
N GLU A 397 24.76 5.61 -4.53
CA GLU A 397 24.63 6.90 -3.83
C GLU A 397 23.63 6.82 -2.66
N MET A 398 22.55 6.06 -2.84
CA MET A 398 21.50 5.84 -1.84
C MET A 398 21.89 4.80 -0.77
N GLY A 399 23.06 4.16 -0.90
CA GLY A 399 23.55 3.20 0.10
C GLY A 399 22.63 1.99 0.29
N VAL A 400 21.97 1.53 -0.78
CA VAL A 400 21.03 0.40 -0.72
C VAL A 400 21.73 -0.86 -0.16
N ASN A 401 23.01 -1.05 -0.44
CA ASN A 401 23.81 -2.15 0.12
C ASN A 401 24.47 -1.79 1.47
N ASN A 402 23.66 -1.35 2.44
CA ASN A 402 24.10 -1.03 3.79
C ASN A 402 23.23 -1.80 4.80
N ALA A 403 23.83 -2.42 5.81
CA ALA A 403 23.10 -3.14 6.84
C ALA A 403 22.03 -2.24 7.52
N LEU A 404 22.35 -0.98 7.80
CA LEU A 404 21.39 -0.02 8.38
C LEU A 404 20.12 0.17 7.53
N SER A 405 20.16 -0.13 6.23
CA SER A 405 18.97 -0.10 5.37
C SER A 405 17.90 -1.13 5.77
N LEU A 406 18.24 -2.15 6.57
CA LEU A 406 17.24 -3.09 7.12
C LEU A 406 16.24 -2.43 8.09
N TYR A 407 16.53 -1.23 8.60
CA TYR A 407 15.56 -0.43 9.35
C TYR A 407 14.44 0.13 8.47
N ASP A 408 14.72 0.34 7.17
CA ASP A 408 13.78 0.95 6.23
C ASP A 408 12.66 -0.04 5.84
N ASN A 409 11.41 0.38 6.03
CA ASN A 409 10.26 -0.40 5.62
C ASN A 409 10.13 -0.54 4.09
N MET A 410 10.74 0.37 3.32
CA MET A 410 10.80 0.32 1.85
C MET A 410 11.97 -0.49 1.33
N TYR A 411 12.86 -1.00 2.19
CA TYR A 411 14.04 -1.73 1.76
C TYR A 411 13.71 -2.93 0.86
N TYR A 412 12.73 -3.72 1.29
CA TYR A 412 12.12 -4.80 0.51
C TYR A 412 11.70 -4.34 -0.90
N ASN A 413 10.94 -3.24 -0.99
CA ASN A 413 10.48 -2.70 -2.28
C ASN A 413 11.65 -2.21 -3.12
N ASN A 414 12.62 -1.51 -2.52
CA ASN A 414 13.78 -0.95 -3.21
C ASN A 414 14.67 -2.04 -3.80
N ILE A 415 15.00 -3.08 -3.03
CA ILE A 415 15.76 -4.25 -3.50
C ILE A 415 15.01 -4.97 -4.61
N ASN A 416 13.71 -5.20 -4.43
CA ASN A 416 12.89 -5.79 -5.47
C ASN A 416 12.82 -4.92 -6.71
N SER A 417 12.77 -3.59 -6.59
CA SER A 417 12.70 -2.68 -7.72
C SER A 417 14.01 -2.59 -8.50
N CYS A 418 15.16 -2.87 -7.87
CA CYS A 418 16.44 -3.01 -8.57
C CYS A 418 16.40 -4.10 -9.66
N LYS A 419 15.48 -5.08 -9.59
CA LYS A 419 15.30 -6.05 -10.67
C LYS A 419 14.80 -5.42 -11.98
N TYR A 420 14.02 -4.35 -11.86
CA TYR A 420 13.53 -3.57 -12.99
C TYR A 420 14.55 -2.56 -13.50
N ALA A 421 15.60 -2.24 -12.74
CA ALA A 421 16.74 -1.49 -13.27
C ALA A 421 17.41 -2.20 -14.46
N VAL A 422 17.33 -3.53 -14.49
CA VAL A 422 17.78 -4.36 -15.62
C VAL A 422 16.82 -4.28 -16.81
N HIS A 423 15.50 -4.08 -16.59
CA HIS A 423 14.50 -3.98 -17.67
C HIS A 423 14.76 -2.82 -18.63
N HIS A 424 15.33 -1.70 -18.16
CA HIS A 424 15.74 -0.59 -19.01
C HIS A 424 17.10 -0.78 -19.70
N SER A 425 17.82 -1.86 -19.37
CA SER A 425 19.08 -2.25 -20.03
C SER A 425 18.91 -3.40 -21.03
N LYS A 426 17.84 -4.20 -20.92
CA LYS A 426 17.28 -5.17 -21.88
C LYS A 426 16.07 -5.87 -21.23
N PRO A 427 15.07 -6.34 -22.00
CA PRO A 427 14.06 -7.25 -21.49
C PRO A 427 14.69 -8.46 -20.77
N VAL A 428 14.19 -8.80 -19.59
CA VAL A 428 14.47 -10.11 -18.99
C VAL A 428 13.40 -11.04 -19.54
N THR A 429 13.78 -11.87 -20.50
CA THR A 429 12.98 -13.05 -20.81
C THR A 429 13.19 -14.04 -19.68
N LEU A 430 12.18 -14.21 -18.82
CA LEU A 430 12.16 -15.35 -17.92
C LEU A 430 11.92 -16.58 -18.78
N SER A 431 12.97 -17.38 -18.97
CA SER A 431 12.85 -18.73 -19.53
C SER A 431 11.99 -19.62 -18.62
N ASP A 432 11.65 -20.82 -19.10
CA ASP A 432 11.05 -21.87 -18.27
C ASP A 432 11.85 -22.08 -16.96
N PRO A 433 11.23 -22.57 -15.87
CA PRO A 433 11.96 -22.73 -14.62
C PRO A 433 13.22 -23.58 -14.83
N PRO A 434 14.37 -23.23 -14.21
CA PRO A 434 15.60 -23.98 -14.38
C PRO A 434 15.46 -25.39 -13.81
N ALA A 435 16.31 -26.32 -14.27
CA ALA A 435 16.34 -27.69 -13.74
C ALA A 435 16.52 -27.74 -12.20
N GLU A 436 17.22 -26.76 -11.61
CA GLU A 436 17.41 -26.64 -10.17
C GLU A 436 16.11 -26.33 -9.40
N ALA A 437 15.20 -25.53 -9.98
CA ALA A 437 13.92 -25.21 -9.35
C ALA A 437 13.06 -26.47 -9.17
N TYR A 438 13.01 -27.30 -10.22
CA TYR A 438 12.34 -28.59 -10.17
C TYR A 438 13.04 -29.56 -9.22
N GLN A 439 14.38 -29.54 -9.14
CA GLN A 439 15.11 -30.35 -8.18
C GLN A 439 14.76 -29.98 -6.73
N LYS A 440 14.73 -28.69 -6.39
CA LYS A 440 14.32 -28.23 -5.05
C LYS A 440 12.87 -28.60 -4.73
N LEU A 441 11.99 -28.55 -5.72
CA LEU A 441 10.61 -28.98 -5.56
C LEU A 441 10.51 -30.49 -5.30
N ILE A 442 11.30 -31.31 -6.00
CA ILE A 442 11.42 -32.76 -5.76
C ILE A 442 11.96 -33.02 -4.34
N ASP A 443 13.00 -32.31 -3.93
CA ASP A 443 13.66 -32.48 -2.63
C ASP A 443 12.80 -32.01 -1.45
N SER A 444 11.76 -31.20 -1.70
CA SER A 444 10.82 -30.75 -0.68
C SER A 444 10.02 -31.88 -0.03
N GLY A 445 9.88 -33.03 -0.71
CA GLY A 445 9.06 -34.16 -0.27
C GLY A 445 7.54 -33.89 -0.31
N GLN A 446 7.09 -32.76 -0.88
CA GLN A 446 5.68 -32.34 -0.89
C GLN A 446 4.91 -32.82 -2.13
N LEU A 447 5.56 -33.54 -3.04
CA LEU A 447 4.96 -34.00 -4.30
C LEU A 447 4.26 -35.35 -4.12
N THR A 448 3.08 -35.49 -4.70
CA THR A 448 2.47 -36.81 -4.92
C THR A 448 3.30 -37.62 -5.93
N ALA A 449 3.03 -38.93 -6.03
CA ALA A 449 3.74 -39.81 -6.98
C ALA A 449 3.59 -39.34 -8.44
N GLU A 450 2.42 -38.83 -8.83
CA GLU A 450 2.19 -38.29 -10.18
C GLU A 450 2.88 -36.95 -10.40
N GLU A 451 2.82 -36.04 -9.42
CA GLU A 451 3.51 -34.74 -9.49
C GLU A 451 5.03 -34.89 -9.52
N LEU A 452 5.57 -35.92 -8.86
CA LEU A 452 6.99 -36.27 -8.92
C LEU A 452 7.41 -36.68 -10.34
N VAL A 453 6.59 -37.47 -11.04
CA VAL A 453 6.83 -37.85 -12.44
C VAL A 453 6.81 -36.61 -13.34
N ILE A 454 5.86 -35.69 -13.12
CA ILE A 454 5.79 -34.41 -13.85
C ILE A 454 7.04 -33.56 -13.59
N ALA A 455 7.43 -33.37 -12.33
CA ALA A 455 8.59 -32.56 -11.97
C ALA A 455 9.91 -33.13 -12.54
N GLN A 456 10.08 -34.47 -12.50
CA GLN A 456 11.23 -35.15 -13.09
C GLN A 456 11.27 -35.00 -14.62
N PHE A 457 10.12 -35.12 -15.27
CA PHE A 457 10.00 -34.90 -16.71
C PHE A 457 10.36 -33.46 -17.09
N LEU A 458 9.80 -32.46 -16.39
CA LEU A 458 10.07 -31.05 -16.66
C LEU A 458 11.55 -30.72 -16.43
N LYS A 459 12.15 -31.21 -15.33
CA LYS A 459 13.59 -31.09 -15.06
C LYS A 459 14.44 -31.64 -16.22
N LYS A 460 14.12 -32.84 -16.70
CA LYS A 460 14.87 -33.50 -17.80
C LYS A 460 14.79 -32.69 -19.10
N ASN A 461 13.68 -31.99 -19.32
CA ASN A 461 13.41 -31.23 -20.54
C ASN A 461 13.78 -29.74 -20.43
N CYS A 462 14.36 -29.29 -19.31
CA CYS A 462 14.92 -27.95 -19.21
C CYS A 462 16.08 -27.74 -20.19
N MET A 463 16.27 -26.50 -20.64
CA MET A 463 17.24 -26.13 -21.67
C MET A 463 18.70 -26.46 -21.33
N GLU A 464 19.04 -26.53 -20.04
CA GLU A 464 20.38 -26.93 -19.58
C GLU A 464 20.70 -28.39 -19.89
N ASN A 465 19.66 -29.21 -20.09
CA ASN A 465 19.74 -30.65 -20.31
C ASN A 465 19.49 -31.05 -21.77
N TRP A 466 19.33 -30.09 -22.68
CA TRP A 466 19.08 -30.38 -24.09
C TRP A 466 20.27 -31.05 -24.76
N SER A 467 19.99 -31.98 -25.67
CA SER A 467 21.01 -32.59 -26.53
C SER A 467 21.61 -31.55 -27.48
N LYS A 468 22.82 -31.82 -27.99
CA LYS A 468 23.49 -30.94 -28.96
C LYS A 468 22.65 -30.77 -30.22
N GLU A 469 21.95 -31.82 -30.63
CA GLU A 469 21.05 -31.85 -31.78
C GLU A 469 19.84 -30.94 -31.58
N LEU A 470 19.22 -31.00 -30.39
CA LEU A 470 18.07 -30.15 -30.05
C LEU A 470 18.50 -28.68 -29.94
N VAL A 471 19.67 -28.40 -29.35
CA VAL A 471 20.26 -27.06 -29.33
C VAL A 471 20.49 -26.53 -30.74
N ALA A 472 21.07 -27.33 -31.64
CA ALA A 472 21.32 -26.93 -33.03
C ALA A 472 20.01 -26.65 -33.79
N SER A 473 19.01 -27.53 -33.65
CA SER A 473 17.68 -27.34 -34.24
C SER A 473 17.00 -26.08 -33.71
N ARG A 474 17.08 -25.82 -32.39
CA ARG A 474 16.51 -24.61 -31.81
C ARG A 474 17.24 -23.35 -32.26
N LYS A 475 18.57 -23.35 -32.35
CA LYS A 475 19.31 -22.20 -32.92
C LYS A 475 18.87 -21.87 -34.35
N LEU A 476 18.64 -22.89 -35.17
CA LEU A 476 18.14 -22.72 -36.54
C LEU A 476 16.72 -22.13 -36.56
N TYR A 477 15.84 -22.60 -35.68
CA TYR A 477 14.51 -22.01 -35.49
C TYR A 477 14.62 -20.51 -35.14
N GLU A 478 15.45 -20.16 -34.14
CA GLU A 478 15.61 -18.77 -33.71
C GLU A 478 16.22 -17.90 -34.83
N ALA A 479 17.15 -18.43 -35.63
CA ALA A 479 17.68 -17.74 -36.82
C ALA A 479 16.56 -17.39 -37.82
N ASN A 480 15.67 -18.35 -38.10
CA ASN A 480 14.55 -18.14 -39.02
C ASN A 480 13.56 -17.09 -38.49
N VAL A 481 13.32 -17.06 -37.17
CA VAL A 481 12.50 -16.02 -36.55
C VAL A 481 13.15 -14.64 -36.69
N VAL A 482 14.45 -14.52 -36.40
CA VAL A 482 15.17 -13.24 -36.58
C VAL A 482 15.12 -12.79 -38.03
N GLN A 483 15.30 -13.70 -38.99
CA GLN A 483 15.20 -13.38 -40.41
C GLN A 483 13.80 -12.91 -40.79
N LEU A 484 12.74 -13.60 -40.33
CA LEU A 484 11.36 -13.20 -40.59
C LEU A 484 11.06 -11.78 -40.06
N LEU A 485 11.57 -11.46 -38.87
CA LEU A 485 11.43 -10.12 -38.29
C LEU A 485 12.19 -9.06 -39.10
N ILE A 486 13.39 -9.38 -39.61
CA ILE A 486 14.14 -8.49 -40.50
C ILE A 486 13.35 -8.22 -41.79
N ASP A 487 12.78 -9.27 -42.38
CA ASP A 487 12.11 -9.19 -43.68
C ASP A 487 10.74 -8.49 -43.57
N SER A 488 10.08 -8.59 -42.42
CA SER A 488 8.69 -8.15 -42.23
C SER A 488 8.54 -6.81 -41.51
N LEU A 489 9.59 -6.28 -40.88
CA LEU A 489 9.53 -5.07 -40.07
C LEU A 489 10.43 -3.96 -40.63
N SER A 490 9.99 -2.71 -40.48
CA SER A 490 10.77 -1.54 -40.87
C SER A 490 11.82 -1.22 -39.80
N LEU A 491 13.05 -1.68 -40.01
CA LEU A 491 14.16 -1.53 -39.07
C LEU A 491 14.73 -0.10 -39.06
N THR A 492 14.99 0.44 -37.86
CA THR A 492 15.88 1.59 -37.67
C THR A 492 17.34 1.15 -37.75
N LYS A 493 18.25 2.13 -37.63
CA LYS A 493 19.68 1.87 -37.51
C LYS A 493 20.00 1.06 -36.25
N GLU A 494 19.37 1.37 -35.11
CA GLU A 494 19.56 0.57 -33.89
C GLU A 494 18.99 -0.85 -34.03
N ASP A 495 17.81 -0.98 -34.65
CA ASP A 495 17.20 -2.30 -34.87
C ASP A 495 18.08 -3.18 -35.77
N SER A 496 18.71 -2.59 -36.78
CA SER A 496 19.63 -3.31 -37.68
C SER A 496 20.84 -3.87 -36.94
N VAL A 497 21.39 -3.12 -35.98
CA VAL A 497 22.51 -3.59 -35.13
C VAL A 497 22.04 -4.72 -34.21
N ALA A 498 20.86 -4.58 -33.61
CA ALA A 498 20.27 -5.63 -32.77
C ALA A 498 19.98 -6.91 -33.56
N ALA A 499 19.46 -6.77 -34.79
CA ALA A 499 19.20 -7.87 -35.70
C ALA A 499 20.48 -8.63 -36.08
N GLN A 500 21.54 -7.92 -36.47
CA GLN A 500 22.84 -8.51 -36.77
C GLN A 500 23.42 -9.27 -35.59
N LYS A 501 23.27 -8.72 -34.38
CA LYS A 501 23.73 -9.36 -33.16
C LYS A 501 22.94 -10.63 -32.85
N ALA A 502 21.60 -10.58 -32.92
CA ALA A 502 20.75 -11.74 -32.69
C ALA A 502 21.05 -12.86 -33.71
N MET A 503 21.17 -12.50 -34.99
CA MET A 503 21.54 -13.44 -36.06
C MET A 503 22.94 -14.03 -35.85
N GLY A 504 23.92 -13.21 -35.47
CA GLY A 504 25.28 -13.65 -35.19
C GLY A 504 25.37 -14.69 -34.06
N LEU A 505 24.56 -14.53 -33.01
CA LEU A 505 24.46 -15.54 -31.94
C LEU A 505 23.80 -16.83 -32.42
N CYS A 506 22.76 -16.75 -33.25
CA CYS A 506 22.10 -17.93 -33.80
C CYS A 506 23.05 -18.79 -34.65
N LEU A 507 23.90 -18.13 -35.44
CA LEU A 507 24.84 -18.79 -36.36
C LEU A 507 26.15 -19.23 -35.71
N SER A 508 26.48 -18.71 -34.53
CA SER A 508 27.71 -19.04 -33.82
C SER A 508 27.63 -20.44 -33.19
N PRO A 509 28.55 -21.37 -33.51
CA PRO A 509 28.62 -22.68 -32.87
C PRO A 509 28.88 -22.59 -31.37
N GLU A 510 29.66 -21.60 -30.92
CA GLU A 510 30.11 -21.44 -29.53
C GLU A 510 29.08 -20.76 -28.62
N SER A 511 28.08 -20.07 -29.21
CA SER A 511 27.06 -19.37 -28.41
C SER A 511 26.19 -20.35 -27.62
N LYS A 512 25.87 -20.02 -26.36
CA LYS A 512 24.96 -20.84 -25.56
C LYS A 512 23.52 -20.62 -26.04
N ILE A 513 22.71 -21.68 -26.01
CA ILE A 513 21.30 -21.60 -26.45
C ILE A 513 20.47 -20.58 -25.67
N LYS A 514 20.80 -20.38 -24.40
CA LYS A 514 20.22 -19.34 -23.55
C LYS A 514 20.44 -17.95 -24.12
N ASP A 515 21.68 -17.62 -24.48
CA ASP A 515 22.04 -16.31 -25.04
C ASP A 515 21.32 -16.07 -26.38
N VAL A 516 21.15 -17.11 -27.18
CA VAL A 516 20.44 -17.06 -28.47
C VAL A 516 18.96 -16.73 -28.27
N ILE A 517 18.27 -17.45 -27.37
CA ILE A 517 16.84 -17.22 -27.09
C ILE A 517 16.62 -15.84 -26.47
N GLU A 518 17.45 -15.47 -25.49
CA GLU A 518 17.35 -14.17 -24.82
C GLU A 518 17.55 -13.01 -25.80
N GLU A 519 18.59 -13.06 -26.64
CA GLU A 519 18.85 -11.97 -27.59
C GLU A 519 17.78 -11.90 -28.69
N ARG A 520 17.24 -13.04 -29.17
CA ARG A 520 16.11 -13.03 -30.11
C ARG A 520 14.88 -12.37 -29.49
N VAL A 521 14.52 -12.73 -28.26
CA VAL A 521 13.34 -12.14 -27.61
C VAL A 521 13.56 -10.67 -27.31
N ASN A 522 14.78 -10.27 -26.95
CA ASN A 522 15.12 -8.86 -26.77
C ASN A 522 14.94 -8.07 -28.06
N PHE A 523 15.38 -8.62 -29.19
CA PHE A 523 15.19 -8.02 -30.50
C PHE A 523 13.70 -7.85 -30.84
N GLN A 524 12.88 -8.88 -30.63
CA GLN A 524 11.42 -8.80 -30.83
C GLN A 524 10.76 -7.78 -29.90
N ALA A 525 11.10 -7.80 -28.61
CA ALA A 525 10.49 -6.94 -27.60
C ALA A 525 10.83 -5.45 -27.79
N ALA A 526 11.96 -5.12 -28.41
CA ALA A 526 12.30 -3.73 -28.73
C ALA A 526 11.23 -3.05 -29.62
N PHE A 527 10.58 -3.80 -30.50
CA PHE A 527 9.48 -3.31 -31.35
C PHE A 527 8.21 -3.01 -30.55
N ALA A 528 7.90 -3.83 -29.55
CA ALA A 528 6.78 -3.64 -28.64
C ALA A 528 7.02 -2.49 -27.65
N ILE A 529 8.23 -2.39 -27.09
CA ILE A 529 8.62 -1.33 -26.16
C ILE A 529 8.61 0.05 -26.84
N SER A 530 9.10 0.11 -28.09
CA SER A 530 8.97 1.33 -28.90
C SER A 530 7.54 1.61 -29.36
N LYS A 531 6.58 0.74 -29.02
CA LYS A 531 5.16 0.81 -29.38
C LYS A 531 4.90 0.97 -30.88
N ARG A 532 5.85 0.52 -31.72
CA ARG A 532 5.72 0.56 -33.19
C ARG A 532 4.84 -0.57 -33.71
N TYR A 533 4.81 -1.69 -33.00
CA TYR A 533 4.00 -2.87 -33.32
C TYR A 533 3.37 -3.40 -32.03
N THR A 534 2.18 -4.00 -32.13
CA THR A 534 1.53 -4.65 -30.99
C THR A 534 2.15 -6.01 -30.71
N ASN A 535 2.11 -6.47 -29.45
CA ASN A 535 2.55 -7.81 -29.09
C ASN A 535 1.80 -8.89 -29.89
N ASP A 536 0.48 -8.76 -30.04
CA ASP A 536 -0.34 -9.70 -30.81
C ASP A 536 0.11 -9.80 -32.28
N TYR A 537 0.49 -8.69 -32.91
CA TYR A 537 1.01 -8.69 -34.28
C TYR A 537 2.37 -9.41 -34.38
N LEU A 538 3.29 -9.08 -33.47
CA LEU A 538 4.62 -9.70 -33.44
C LEU A 538 4.53 -11.19 -33.15
N ASP A 539 3.66 -11.60 -32.23
CA ASP A 539 3.47 -13.01 -31.87
C ASP A 539 2.83 -13.80 -33.02
N LYS A 540 1.85 -13.23 -33.73
CA LYS A 540 1.29 -13.82 -34.96
C LYS A 540 2.33 -13.95 -36.05
N LEU A 541 3.21 -12.96 -36.20
CA LEU A 541 4.29 -12.98 -37.18
C LEU A 541 5.30 -14.10 -36.84
N VAL A 542 5.80 -14.16 -35.62
CA VAL A 542 6.73 -15.21 -35.16
C VAL A 542 6.10 -16.60 -35.25
N SER A 543 4.78 -16.71 -35.02
CA SER A 543 4.04 -17.96 -35.15
C SER A 543 4.01 -18.52 -36.58
N GLN A 544 4.40 -17.75 -37.60
CA GLN A 544 4.51 -18.25 -38.98
C GLN A 544 5.69 -19.20 -39.18
N VAL A 545 6.71 -19.14 -38.30
CA VAL A 545 7.88 -20.04 -38.35
C VAL A 545 7.54 -21.47 -37.87
N ILE A 546 6.36 -21.67 -37.27
CA ILE A 546 5.91 -22.92 -36.63
C ILE A 546 5.76 -24.09 -37.62
N PHE A 547 5.67 -23.85 -38.94
CA PHE A 547 5.25 -24.90 -39.88
C PHE A 547 6.34 -25.76 -40.53
N ASN A 548 7.64 -25.56 -40.31
CA ASN A 548 8.67 -26.28 -41.07
C ASN A 548 9.72 -27.10 -40.31
N GLN A 549 9.78 -27.09 -38.97
CA GLN A 549 10.77 -27.90 -38.26
C GLN A 549 10.20 -28.40 -36.93
N GLY A 550 9.78 -29.67 -36.90
CA GLY A 550 9.44 -30.34 -35.66
C GLY A 550 10.67 -30.39 -34.75
N LEU A 551 10.64 -29.66 -33.64
CA LEU A 551 11.56 -29.88 -32.54
C LEU A 551 11.27 -31.29 -32.02
N ALA A 552 12.15 -32.25 -32.33
CA ALA A 552 12.00 -33.62 -31.86
C ALA A 552 12.14 -33.66 -30.34
N GLN A 553 11.02 -33.66 -29.62
CA GLN A 553 10.99 -34.06 -28.21
C GLN A 553 11.00 -35.59 -28.16
N ASN A 554 12.14 -36.16 -27.79
CA ASN A 554 12.33 -37.62 -27.79
C ASN A 554 11.71 -38.34 -26.57
N ASP A 555 11.12 -37.61 -25.61
CA ASP A 555 10.44 -38.17 -24.45
C ASP A 555 9.00 -37.65 -24.36
N THR A 556 8.03 -38.55 -24.35
CA THR A 556 6.62 -38.21 -24.09
C THR A 556 6.29 -38.43 -22.63
N LEU A 557 5.69 -37.40 -22.00
CA LEU A 557 5.14 -37.53 -20.65
C LEU A 557 4.07 -38.64 -20.64
N PRO A 558 4.01 -39.52 -19.62
CA PRO A 558 2.98 -40.54 -19.54
C PRO A 558 1.58 -39.95 -19.66
N GLN A 559 0.69 -40.59 -20.40
CA GLN A 559 -0.65 -40.04 -20.71
C GLN A 559 -1.49 -39.75 -19.46
N SER A 560 -1.27 -40.49 -18.37
CA SER A 560 -1.86 -40.24 -17.04
C SER A 560 -1.37 -38.93 -16.40
N ALA A 561 -0.13 -38.54 -16.64
CA ALA A 561 0.46 -37.31 -16.11
C ALA A 561 0.18 -36.08 -17.00
N VAL A 562 -0.10 -36.28 -18.30
CA VAL A 562 -0.46 -35.20 -19.25
C VAL A 562 -1.70 -34.42 -18.80
N ALA A 563 -2.73 -35.11 -18.31
CA ALA A 563 -3.95 -34.47 -17.81
C ALA A 563 -3.70 -33.61 -16.55
N ASN A 564 -2.67 -33.93 -15.77
CA ASN A 564 -2.34 -33.27 -14.50
C ASN A 564 -1.22 -32.22 -14.62
N LEU A 565 -0.69 -31.98 -15.83
CA LEU A 565 0.36 -30.99 -16.06
C LEU A 565 -0.10 -29.56 -15.73
N GLN A 566 -1.30 -29.16 -16.18
CA GLN A 566 -1.83 -27.82 -15.92
C GLN A 566 -2.19 -27.61 -14.42
N PRO A 567 -2.86 -28.55 -13.72
CA PRO A 567 -3.02 -28.50 -12.28
C PRO A 567 -1.69 -28.40 -11.50
N PHE A 568 -0.68 -29.18 -11.90
CA PHE A 568 0.67 -29.11 -11.31
C PHE A 568 1.24 -27.70 -11.43
N TYR A 569 1.20 -27.11 -12.63
CA TYR A 569 1.66 -25.74 -12.83
C TYR A 569 0.89 -24.75 -11.96
N ASN A 570 -0.44 -24.81 -11.92
CA ASN A 570 -1.23 -23.88 -11.12
C ASN A 570 -0.92 -23.97 -9.62
N LYS A 571 -0.66 -25.18 -9.11
CA LYS A 571 -0.35 -25.43 -7.70
C LYS A 571 1.04 -24.92 -7.29
N TYR A 572 2.04 -25.10 -8.15
CA TYR A 572 3.44 -24.76 -7.83
C TYR A 572 3.95 -23.51 -8.53
N LYS A 573 3.07 -22.77 -9.24
CA LYS A 573 3.39 -21.58 -10.03
C LYS A 573 4.23 -20.59 -9.23
N ASP A 574 3.72 -20.17 -8.07
CA ASP A 574 4.35 -19.10 -7.30
C ASP A 574 5.73 -19.50 -6.77
N GLN A 575 5.90 -20.77 -6.38
CA GLN A 575 7.18 -21.30 -5.92
C GLN A 575 8.20 -21.41 -7.08
N LEU A 576 7.76 -21.85 -8.26
CA LEU A 576 8.60 -21.94 -9.46
C LEU A 576 8.95 -20.55 -10.02
N GLU A 577 8.00 -19.61 -10.01
CA GLU A 577 8.24 -18.20 -10.37
C GLU A 577 9.18 -17.52 -9.37
N LEU A 578 9.07 -17.81 -8.08
CA LEU A 578 10.03 -17.35 -7.08
C LEU A 578 11.44 -17.86 -7.37
N PHE A 579 11.61 -19.15 -7.67
CA PHE A 579 12.92 -19.70 -8.04
C PHE A 579 13.48 -19.07 -9.32
N LYS A 580 12.65 -18.87 -10.35
CA LYS A 580 13.03 -18.14 -11.58
C LYS A 580 13.49 -16.73 -11.27
N MET A 581 12.73 -16.00 -10.46
CA MET A 581 13.04 -14.64 -10.06
C MET A 581 14.33 -14.60 -9.25
N MET A 582 14.56 -15.53 -8.32
CA MET A 582 15.79 -15.63 -7.53
C MET A 582 17.02 -15.93 -8.40
N GLN A 583 16.91 -16.81 -9.39
CA GLN A 583 18.02 -17.08 -10.32
C GLN A 583 18.29 -15.89 -11.23
N ALA A 584 17.26 -15.25 -11.80
CA ALA A 584 17.41 -14.02 -12.57
C ALA A 584 18.02 -12.89 -11.72
N LEU A 585 17.64 -12.83 -10.43
CA LEU A 585 18.26 -11.98 -9.41
C LEU A 585 19.76 -12.30 -9.27
N ASN A 586 20.12 -13.57 -9.14
CA ASN A 586 21.50 -14.01 -8.93
C ASN A 586 22.40 -13.88 -10.16
N GLU A 587 21.88 -14.05 -11.38
CA GLU A 587 22.70 -14.09 -12.59
C GLU A 587 22.87 -12.71 -13.25
N ARG A 588 21.83 -11.89 -13.31
CA ARG A 588 21.88 -10.58 -14.00
C ARG A 588 21.90 -9.41 -13.02
N ILE A 589 21.03 -9.45 -12.03
CA ILE A 589 20.87 -8.34 -11.09
C ILE A 589 22.01 -8.34 -10.08
N LYS A 590 22.50 -9.49 -9.61
CA LYS A 590 23.65 -9.56 -8.70
C LYS A 590 24.92 -9.04 -9.37
N LEU A 591 25.19 -9.37 -10.63
CA LEU A 591 26.33 -8.81 -11.36
C LEU A 591 26.16 -7.32 -11.66
N PHE A 592 24.97 -6.88 -12.07
CA PHE A 592 24.68 -5.47 -12.35
C PHE A 592 24.69 -4.61 -11.07
N VAL A 593 24.05 -5.07 -10.00
CA VAL A 593 24.07 -4.44 -8.68
C VAL A 593 25.45 -4.52 -8.07
N ALA A 594 26.19 -5.64 -8.19
CA ALA A 594 27.58 -5.74 -7.75
C ALA A 594 28.50 -4.76 -8.48
N ASP A 595 28.33 -4.59 -9.79
CA ASP A 595 29.02 -3.59 -10.60
C ASP A 595 28.65 -2.16 -10.17
N LEU A 596 27.36 -1.89 -9.94
CA LEU A 596 26.88 -0.58 -9.49
C LEU A 596 27.36 -0.24 -8.08
N VAL A 597 27.32 -1.17 -7.13
CA VAL A 597 27.71 -0.96 -5.73
C VAL A 597 29.20 -1.17 -5.48
N GLY A 598 29.94 -1.75 -6.44
CA GLY A 598 31.38 -2.03 -6.35
C GLY A 598 31.75 -3.15 -5.37
N SER A 599 30.85 -4.12 -5.13
CA SER A 599 31.07 -5.24 -4.22
C SER A 599 30.39 -6.51 -4.74
N SER A 600 31.09 -7.64 -4.69
CA SER A 600 30.52 -8.98 -4.97
C SER A 600 29.58 -9.48 -3.86
N GLU A 601 29.67 -8.89 -2.67
CA GLU A 601 28.79 -9.15 -1.53
C GLU A 601 27.70 -8.07 -1.48
N VAL A 602 26.48 -8.47 -1.86
CA VAL A 602 25.26 -7.67 -1.67
C VAL A 602 24.49 -8.34 -0.55
N TYR A 603 24.29 -7.64 0.57
CA TYR A 603 23.70 -8.20 1.81
C TYR A 603 22.32 -8.84 1.62
N CYS A 604 21.62 -8.55 0.51
CA CYS A 604 20.32 -9.13 0.15
C CYS A 604 20.34 -10.16 -0.99
N LEU A 605 21.50 -10.51 -1.55
CA LEU A 605 21.60 -11.45 -2.69
C LEU A 605 22.50 -12.65 -2.37
N THR A 606 22.77 -12.92 -1.10
CA THR A 606 23.49 -14.11 -0.62
C THR A 606 22.54 -15.16 -0.11
#